data_AF-A0A5B9DXE3-F1
#
_entry.id   AF-A0A5B9DXE3-F1
#
_cell.length_a   1.000
_cell.length_b   1.000
_cell.length_c   1.000
_cell.angle_alpha   90.00
_cell.angle_beta   90.00
_cell.angle_gamma   90.00
#
_symmetry.space_group_name_H-M   'P 1'
#
loop_
_entity.id
_entity.type
_entity.pdbx_description
1 polymer ?
#
loop_
_entity_poly.entity_id
_entity_poly.type
_entity_poly.pdbx_seq_one_letter_code
_entity_poly.pdbx_strand_id
1 'polypeptide(L)'
;MTWQPGQPVRSASDDAEWQAWRKARKLAQQRARRRQYPRIDYYPSDAARAVMMVNAGDYPGGDFSAVIDRLILAAAGELPE
;
A
#
# COMPACT_ATOMS: atom_id res chain seq x y z
N MET A 1 -19.56 11.41 -30.25
CA MET A 1 -19.64 12.87 -30.07
C MET A 1 -18.69 13.49 -31.09
N THR A 2 -19.18 14.27 -32.05
CA THR A 2 -18.33 14.86 -33.10
C THR A 2 -18.01 16.29 -32.68
N TRP A 3 -16.74 16.61 -32.43
CA TRP A 3 -16.29 17.93 -32.01
C TRP A 3 -16.63 19.00 -33.06
N GLN A 4 -17.11 20.18 -32.64
CA GLN A 4 -17.43 21.30 -33.53
C GLN A 4 -16.52 22.52 -33.29
N PRO A 5 -16.21 23.31 -34.33
CA PRO A 5 -15.45 24.55 -34.19
C PRO A 5 -16.09 25.50 -33.17
N GLY A 6 -15.29 26.04 -32.24
CA GLY A 6 -15.76 26.90 -31.15
C GLY A 6 -16.02 26.18 -29.83
N GLN A 7 -16.04 24.84 -29.81
CA GLN A 7 -16.05 24.07 -28.57
C GLN A 7 -14.63 23.90 -28.01
N PRO A 8 -14.46 23.93 -26.68
CA PRO A 8 -13.16 23.68 -26.08
C PRO A 8 -12.69 22.26 -26.43
N VAL A 9 -11.41 22.16 -26.79
CA VAL A 9 -10.76 20.89 -27.17
C VAL A 9 -10.74 19.88 -26.01
N ARG A 10 -10.83 20.38 -24.77
CA ARG A 10 -11.08 19.58 -23.56
C ARG A 10 -12.35 20.04 -22.89
N SER A 11 -13.24 19.09 -22.66
CA SER A 11 -14.39 19.26 -21.80
C SER A 11 -14.01 19.07 -20.33
N ALA A 12 -14.88 19.53 -19.44
CA ALA A 12 -14.75 19.22 -18.01
C ALA A 12 -14.81 17.70 -17.72
N SER A 13 -15.48 16.92 -18.58
CA SER A 13 -15.50 15.45 -18.48
C SER A 13 -14.12 14.86 -18.75
N ASP A 14 -13.43 15.35 -19.78
CA ASP A 14 -12.08 14.89 -20.13
C ASP A 14 -11.10 15.13 -18.98
N ASP A 15 -11.20 16.30 -18.32
CA ASP A 15 -10.37 16.61 -17.16
C ASP A 15 -10.71 15.73 -15.95
N ALA A 16 -11.99 15.45 -15.70
CA ALA A 16 -12.42 14.57 -14.62
C ALA A 16 -11.94 13.12 -14.83
N GLU A 17 -12.09 12.59 -16.04
CA GLU A 17 -11.62 11.27 -16.44
C GLU A 17 -10.10 11.17 -16.34
N TRP A 18 -9.38 12.17 -16.81
CA TRP A 18 -7.93 12.24 -16.69
C TRP A 18 -7.48 12.24 -15.22
N GLN A 19 -8.15 13.02 -14.35
CA GLN A 19 -7.84 13.03 -12.93
C GLN A 19 -8.12 11.69 -12.26
N ALA A 20 -9.23 11.02 -12.61
CA ALA A 20 -9.58 9.70 -12.11
C ALA A 20 -8.51 8.67 -12.50
N TRP A 21 -8.14 8.63 -13.78
CA TRP A 21 -7.06 7.77 -14.28
C TRP A 21 -5.74 8.05 -13.57
N ARG A 22 -5.36 9.32 -13.42
CA ARG A 22 -4.11 9.73 -12.76
C ARG A 22 -4.04 9.25 -11.32
N LYS A 23 -5.13 9.41 -10.56
CA LYS A 23 -5.25 8.93 -9.17
C LYS A 23 -5.16 7.41 -9.11
N ALA A 24 -5.91 6.71 -9.95
CA ALA A 24 -5.91 5.25 -10.02
C ALA A 24 -4.51 4.70 -10.34
N ARG A 25 -3.83 5.29 -11.33
CA ARG A 25 -2.46 4.92 -11.71
C ARG A 25 -1.47 5.11 -10.56
N LYS A 26 -1.51 6.26 -9.87
CA LYS A 26 -0.63 6.54 -8.73
C LYS A 26 -0.84 5.55 -7.59
N LEU A 27 -2.10 5.21 -7.29
CA LEU A 27 -2.43 4.21 -6.28
C LEU A 27 -1.91 2.81 -6.65
N ALA A 28 -2.08 2.40 -7.91
CA ALA A 28 -1.56 1.13 -8.41
C ALA A 28 -0.03 1.05 -8.31
N GLN A 29 0.68 2.12 -8.69
CA GLN A 29 2.13 2.21 -8.52
C GLN A 29 2.55 2.14 -7.05
N GLN A 30 1.83 2.83 -6.16
CA GLN A 30 2.10 2.77 -4.73
C GLN A 30 1.90 1.35 -4.18
N ARG A 31 0.84 0.65 -4.58
CA ARG A 31 0.60 -0.75 -4.22
C ARG A 31 1.73 -1.66 -4.71
N ALA A 32 2.16 -1.50 -5.96
CA ALA A 32 3.28 -2.26 -6.52
C ALA A 32 4.59 -2.00 -5.75
N ARG A 33 4.91 -0.73 -5.47
CA ARG A 33 6.08 -0.37 -4.66
C ARG A 33 6.02 -0.97 -3.26
N ARG A 34 4.86 -0.93 -2.58
CA ARG A 34 4.69 -1.49 -1.23
C ARG A 34 4.77 -3.02 -1.20
N ARG A 35 4.38 -3.70 -2.28
CA ARG A 35 4.59 -5.15 -2.43
C ARG A 35 6.08 -5.49 -2.50
N GLN A 36 6.87 -4.66 -3.18
CA GLN A 36 8.31 -4.90 -3.37
C GLN A 36 9.18 -4.40 -2.20
N TYR A 37 8.79 -3.26 -1.63
CA TYR A 37 9.47 -2.58 -0.53
C TYR A 37 8.50 -2.44 0.64
N PRO A 38 8.44 -3.46 1.52
CA PRO A 38 7.78 -3.38 2.80
C PRO A 38 8.13 -2.08 3.52
N ARG A 39 7.13 -1.38 4.04
CA ARG A 39 7.36 -0.17 4.84
C ARG A 39 7.73 -0.57 6.27
N ILE A 40 8.97 -1.01 6.42
CA ILE A 40 9.60 -1.29 7.70
C ILE A 40 10.59 -0.14 7.91
N ASP A 41 10.24 0.81 8.77
CA ASP A 41 11.01 2.07 8.97
C ASP A 41 12.30 1.85 9.81
N TYR A 42 12.74 0.60 9.97
CA TYR A 42 14.01 0.19 10.57
C TYR A 42 14.69 -0.90 9.71
N TYR A 43 15.96 -1.21 9.98
CA TYR A 43 16.73 -2.22 9.25
C TYR A 43 16.72 -3.57 10.02
N PRO A 44 15.73 -4.45 9.82
CA PRO A 44 15.76 -5.78 10.43
C PRO A 44 16.92 -6.60 9.87
N SER A 45 17.42 -7.55 10.66
CA SER A 45 18.27 -8.61 10.12
C SER A 45 17.50 -9.43 9.07
N ASP A 46 18.21 -10.06 8.15
CA ASP A 46 17.58 -10.90 7.12
C ASP A 46 16.72 -12.03 7.73
N ALA A 47 17.15 -12.58 8.86
CA ALA A 47 16.39 -13.57 9.63
C ALA A 47 15.07 -13.01 10.17
N ALA A 48 15.10 -11.83 10.81
CA ALA A 48 13.88 -11.19 11.32
C ALA A 48 12.94 -10.83 10.17
N ARG A 49 13.48 -10.33 9.05
CA ARG A 49 12.71 -10.01 7.85
C ARG A 49 12.01 -11.26 7.29
N ALA A 50 12.70 -12.39 7.22
CA ALA A 50 12.11 -13.64 6.72
C ALA A 50 10.92 -14.08 7.60
N VAL A 51 11.07 -14.05 8.92
CA VAL A 51 9.98 -14.37 9.87
C VAL A 51 8.79 -13.43 9.69
N MET A 52 9.04 -12.13 9.58
CA MET A 52 8.00 -11.13 9.36
C MET A 52 7.25 -11.35 8.04
N MET A 53 7.96 -11.64 6.95
CA MET A 53 7.36 -11.88 5.63
C MET A 53 6.48 -13.13 5.60
N VAL A 54 6.84 -14.20 6.33
CA VAL A 54 6.03 -15.43 6.45
C VAL A 54 4.73 -15.19 7.23
N ASN A 55 4.77 -14.28 8.20
CA ASN A 55 3.62 -13.99 9.06
C ASN A 55 2.75 -12.85 8.53
N ALA A 56 3.24 -12.02 7.61
CA ALA A 56 2.47 -10.95 7.00
C ALA A 56 1.52 -11.45 5.90
N GLY A 57 0.41 -10.75 5.66
CA GLY A 57 -0.55 -11.14 4.62
C GLY A 57 -1.74 -10.18 4.47
N ASP A 58 -2.63 -10.50 3.52
CA ASP A 58 -3.81 -9.70 3.20
C ASP A 58 -5.02 -10.11 4.07
N TYR A 59 -4.86 -9.95 5.39
CA TYR A 59 -5.88 -10.25 6.39
C TYR A 59 -5.73 -9.29 7.59
N PRO A 60 -6.77 -9.07 8.42
CA PRO A 60 -6.67 -8.19 9.59
C PRO A 60 -5.55 -8.63 10.55
N GLY A 61 -4.61 -7.74 10.86
CA GLY A 61 -3.42 -8.04 11.67
C GLY A 61 -2.28 -8.73 10.92
N GLY A 62 -2.35 -8.82 9.60
CA GLY A 62 -1.29 -9.28 8.72
C GLY A 62 -0.30 -8.20 8.28
N ASP A 63 -0.44 -6.96 8.76
CA ASP A 63 0.55 -5.91 8.54
C ASP A 63 1.80 -6.11 9.42
N PHE A 64 2.91 -5.51 9.02
CA PHE A 64 4.19 -5.71 9.72
C PHE A 64 4.16 -5.24 11.17
N SER A 65 3.42 -4.18 11.50
CA SER A 65 3.34 -3.67 12.87
C SER A 65 2.63 -4.68 13.78
N ALA A 66 1.50 -5.22 13.35
CA ALA A 66 0.78 -6.26 14.07
C ALA A 66 1.57 -7.58 14.20
N VAL A 67 2.33 -7.95 13.16
CA VAL A 67 3.23 -9.11 13.21
C VAL A 67 4.36 -8.90 14.22
N ILE A 68 5.01 -7.73 14.21
CA ILE A 68 6.07 -7.39 15.17
C ILE A 68 5.53 -7.44 16.60
N ASP A 69 4.39 -6.81 16.84
CA ASP A 69 3.75 -6.75 18.15
C ASP A 69 3.51 -8.16 18.71
N ARG A 70 2.89 -9.04 17.91
CA ARG A 70 2.67 -10.44 18.28
C ARG A 70 3.95 -11.20 18.59
N LEU A 71 5.02 -10.98 17.82
CA LEU A 71 6.32 -11.63 18.04
C LEU A 71 6.96 -11.13 19.35
N ILE A 72 6.83 -9.85 19.66
CA ILE A 72 7.30 -9.26 20.93
C ILE A 72 6.55 -9.88 22.10
N LEU A 73 5.21 -9.94 22.03
CA LEU A 73 4.38 -10.52 23.09
C LEU A 73 4.65 -12.01 23.30
N ALA A 74 4.82 -12.77 22.20
CA ALA A 74 5.19 -14.18 22.28
C ALA A 74 6.58 -14.39 22.91
N ALA A 75 7.53 -13.51 22.64
CA ALA A 75 8.87 -13.56 23.22
C ALA A 75 8.91 -13.10 24.68
N ALA A 76 8.05 -12.15 25.06
CA ALA A 76 7.95 -11.60 26.41
C ALA A 76 7.28 -12.56 27.40
N GLY A 77 6.58 -13.60 26.91
CA GLY A 77 5.91 -14.61 27.74
C GLY A 77 4.57 -14.16 28.34
N GLU A 78 4.21 -12.87 28.27
CA GLU A 78 2.96 -12.31 28.78
C GLU A 78 2.44 -11.14 27.93
N LEU A 79 1.11 -11.13 27.74
CA LEU A 79 0.32 -10.13 27.04
C LEU A 79 0.00 -8.94 27.98
N PRO A 80 -0.13 -7.70 27.47
CA PRO A 80 -0.61 -6.58 28.27
C PRO A 80 -2.05 -6.81 28.74
N GLU A 81 -2.29 -6.50 30.03
CA GLU A 81 -3.63 -6.34 30.63
C GLU A 81 -4.46 -5.24 29.94
#